data_AF-A0A2G5B3N8-F1
#
_entry.id   AF-A0A2G5B3N8-F1
#
_cell.length_a   1.000
_cell.length_b   1.000
_cell.length_c   1.000
_cell.angle_alpha   90.00
_cell.angle_beta   90.00
_cell.angle_gamma   90.00
#
_symmetry.space_group_name_H-M   'P 1'
#
loop_
_entity.id
_entity.type
_entity.pdbx_description
1 polymer ?
#
loop_
_entity_poly.entity_id
_entity_poly.type
_entity_poly.pdbx_seq_one_letter_code
_entity_poly.pdbx_strand_id
1 'polypeptide(L)'
;MTAAATTSAGCKQKDILQAEEEILPGYTPIAVSLKSPRSRQFLLNTPLGEFQVEKTIGQGSYGKVKLMRSALTKEQFAVKIIKRYPPHKHHRQHAEYRKAKTLDRRIHPHIVELHDFRVTDTHFYLFYAYVCGTTLAERVGHGGLEENDARSVFKAVAETIHFCHQYSVIHRDIKLENSALDGRVKLIDFGLANFFDGHSLMDTFCGSLPYTAPEILRGDAYVGPEVDVWSLGVLLYVMVTGHFPFEDPAQPRNYDRIMAGDFSLYGSMSRPLQELLVRMLEPSPQRRISMLDVLQNVWL
;
A
#
# COMPACT_ATOMS: atom_id res chain seq x y z
N MET A 1 41.45 -24.10 25.27
CA MET A 1 41.05 -23.86 23.87
C MET A 1 39.54 -24.04 23.80
N THR A 2 38.78 -22.94 23.96
CA THR A 2 37.96 -22.25 22.93
C THR A 2 36.70 -23.07 22.55
N ALA A 3 35.46 -22.72 22.97
CA ALA A 3 34.59 -21.59 22.53
C ALA A 3 34.31 -21.66 21.01
N ALA A 4 33.11 -21.46 20.44
CA ALA A 4 31.83 -20.93 20.89
C ALA A 4 30.69 -21.33 19.91
N ALA A 5 29.46 -21.00 20.29
CA ALA A 5 28.17 -21.21 19.62
C ALA A 5 27.94 -20.41 18.32
N THR A 6 26.95 -20.81 17.52
CA THR A 6 25.98 -19.87 16.92
C THR A 6 24.63 -20.56 16.69
N THR A 7 23.59 -20.01 17.32
CA THR A 7 22.18 -20.37 17.26
C THR A 7 21.48 -19.65 16.10
N SER A 8 20.65 -20.38 15.34
CA SER A 8 19.71 -19.83 14.36
C SER A 8 18.35 -19.60 15.02
N ALA A 9 17.89 -18.35 15.06
CA ALA A 9 16.55 -17.99 15.54
C ALA A 9 15.60 -17.91 14.34
N GLY A 10 14.85 -18.98 14.11
CA GLY A 10 13.71 -19.03 13.21
C GLY A 10 12.43 -18.55 13.91
N CYS A 11 11.64 -17.77 13.17
CA CYS A 11 10.32 -17.30 13.58
C CYS A 11 9.40 -18.50 13.86
N LYS A 12 8.87 -18.61 15.09
CA LYS A 12 7.89 -19.65 15.47
C LYS A 12 6.53 -19.01 15.74
N GLN A 13 5.56 -19.45 14.95
CA GLN A 13 4.11 -19.29 15.12
C GLN A 13 3.64 -19.98 16.42
N LYS A 14 2.73 -19.34 17.18
CA LYS A 14 1.80 -20.03 18.08
C LYS A 14 0.47 -19.25 18.16
N ASP A 15 -0.62 -19.98 17.94
CA ASP A 15 -2.02 -19.58 18.04
C ASP A 15 -2.53 -19.55 19.50
N ILE A 16 -3.59 -18.77 19.76
CA ILE A 16 -4.92 -19.19 20.32
C ILE A 16 -5.67 -17.99 20.96
N LEU A 17 -6.99 -18.05 20.79
CA LEU A 17 -8.10 -17.10 20.97
C LEU A 17 -8.51 -16.72 22.41
N GLN A 18 -9.18 -15.56 22.50
CA GLN A 18 -10.32 -15.12 23.36
C GLN A 18 -10.25 -15.14 24.90
N ALA A 19 -10.52 -13.97 25.52
CA ALA A 19 -11.53 -13.77 26.59
C ALA A 19 -11.70 -12.28 26.94
N GLU A 20 -12.95 -11.88 27.20
CA GLU A 20 -13.46 -10.55 27.58
C GLU A 20 -13.24 -10.21 29.08
N GLU A 21 -13.62 -8.98 29.42
CA GLU A 21 -13.40 -8.18 30.64
C GLU A 21 -13.71 -8.81 32.01
N GLU A 22 -12.88 -8.49 33.02
CA GLU A 22 -13.32 -8.26 34.39
C GLU A 22 -12.33 -7.32 35.12
N ILE A 23 -12.82 -6.15 35.55
CA ILE A 23 -12.07 -5.15 36.33
C ILE A 23 -12.15 -5.55 37.82
N LEU A 24 -11.01 -5.89 38.42
CA LEU A 24 -10.87 -6.07 39.87
C LEU A 24 -10.31 -4.79 40.56
N PRO A 25 -10.83 -4.42 41.74
CA PRO A 25 -10.47 -3.18 42.43
C PRO A 25 -9.16 -3.34 43.22
N GLY A 26 -8.19 -2.45 43.02
CA GLY A 26 -6.99 -2.39 43.87
C GLY A 26 -5.68 -1.99 43.20
N TYR A 27 -5.65 -1.79 41.87
CA TYR A 27 -4.46 -1.27 41.20
C TYR A 27 -4.60 0.22 40.91
N THR A 28 -3.76 1.02 41.56
CA THR A 28 -3.55 2.42 41.22
C THR A 28 -2.90 2.50 39.84
N PRO A 29 -3.44 3.28 38.90
CA PRO A 29 -2.83 3.43 37.59
C PRO A 29 -1.49 4.16 37.75
N ILE A 30 -0.40 3.51 37.33
CA ILE A 30 0.81 4.26 36.96
C ILE A 30 0.38 5.11 35.78
N ALA A 31 0.08 6.38 36.05
CA ALA A 31 -0.10 7.40 35.03
C ALA A 31 1.20 7.47 34.23
N VAL A 32 1.28 6.70 33.14
CA VAL A 32 2.25 6.95 32.09
C VAL A 32 1.85 8.29 31.51
N SER A 33 2.59 9.32 31.92
CA SER A 33 2.51 10.66 31.36
C SER A 33 2.48 10.52 29.84
N LEU A 34 1.32 10.83 29.24
CA LEU A 34 1.20 11.14 27.82
C LEU A 34 1.97 12.45 27.60
N LYS A 35 3.31 12.38 27.66
CA LYS A 35 4.15 13.38 27.01
C LYS A 35 3.81 13.24 25.53
N SER A 36 3.03 14.19 25.03
CA SER A 36 2.81 14.32 23.59
C SER A 36 4.19 14.27 22.93
N PRO A 37 4.42 13.40 21.94
CA PRO A 37 5.68 13.44 21.24
C PRO A 37 5.66 14.73 20.40
N ARG A 38 6.34 15.74 20.94
CA ARG A 38 6.85 16.89 20.20
C ARG A 38 7.40 16.36 18.87
N SER A 39 6.84 16.85 17.75
CA SER A 39 7.43 16.85 16.40
C SER A 39 8.44 15.72 16.15
N ARG A 40 7.98 14.52 15.74
CA ARG A 40 8.89 13.49 15.21
C ARG A 40 9.65 14.10 14.02
N GLN A 41 10.91 14.40 14.26
CA GLN A 41 11.84 14.89 13.25
C GLN A 41 12.51 13.63 12.70
N PHE A 42 12.30 13.33 11.41
CA PHE A 42 12.97 12.24 10.67
C PHE A 42 14.46 12.18 10.96
N LEU A 43 14.87 11.38 11.94
CA LEU A 43 16.25 11.32 12.41
C LEU A 43 16.48 9.94 13.04
N LEU A 44 16.63 8.90 12.20
CA LEU A 44 17.50 7.83 12.64
C LEU A 44 18.87 8.49 12.85
N ASN A 45 19.37 8.54 14.09
CA ASN A 45 20.64 9.22 14.38
C ASN A 45 21.87 8.47 13.81
N THR A 46 21.65 7.24 13.35
CA THR A 46 22.63 6.37 12.69
C THR A 46 23.04 6.96 11.33
N PRO A 47 24.32 7.29 11.05
CA PRO A 47 24.74 7.76 9.73
C PRO A 47 24.40 6.78 8.59
N LEU A 48 24.26 7.27 7.34
CA LEU A 48 23.89 6.40 6.21
C LEU A 48 24.90 5.25 5.99
N GLY A 49 26.18 5.51 6.25
CA GLY A 49 27.26 4.50 6.14
C GLY A 49 27.16 3.37 7.17
N GLU A 50 26.40 3.56 8.24
CA GLU A 50 26.18 2.56 9.29
C GLU A 50 25.00 1.64 9.00
N PHE A 51 24.36 1.76 7.82
CA PHE A 51 23.34 0.81 7.36
C PHE A 51 23.95 -0.17 6.36
N GLN A 52 23.97 -1.44 6.74
CA GLN A 52 24.47 -2.52 5.89
C GLN A 52 23.36 -3.00 4.96
N VAL A 53 23.64 -3.05 3.67
CA VAL A 53 22.72 -3.63 2.68
C VAL A 53 22.76 -5.15 2.81
N GLU A 54 21.61 -5.77 3.08
CA GLU A 54 21.50 -7.23 3.14
C GLU A 54 21.12 -7.81 1.78
N LYS A 55 20.02 -7.31 1.20
CA LYS A 55 19.52 -7.75 -0.11
C LYS A 55 18.70 -6.68 -0.81
N THR A 56 18.52 -6.83 -2.11
CA THR A 56 17.53 -6.06 -2.86
C THR A 56 16.19 -6.80 -2.76
N ILE A 57 15.14 -6.09 -2.32
CA ILE A 57 13.79 -6.67 -2.09
C ILE A 57 12.75 -6.12 -3.07
N GLY A 58 13.09 -5.11 -3.86
CA GLY A 58 12.23 -4.61 -4.93
C GLY A 58 13.01 -3.77 -5.92
N GLN A 59 12.58 -3.79 -7.18
CA GLN A 59 13.13 -2.94 -8.24
C GLN A 59 11.97 -2.49 -9.12
N GLY A 60 11.80 -1.17 -9.26
CA GLY A 60 10.73 -0.60 -10.07
C GLY A 60 11.20 0.63 -10.85
N SER A 61 10.27 1.22 -11.61
CA SER A 61 10.53 2.37 -12.50
C SER A 61 11.12 3.58 -11.76
N TYR A 62 10.76 3.74 -10.48
CA TYR A 62 11.12 4.90 -9.65
C TYR A 62 12.36 4.67 -8.77
N GLY A 63 12.93 3.46 -8.73
CA GLY A 63 14.08 3.19 -7.87
C GLY A 63 14.23 1.73 -7.42
N LYS A 64 15.17 1.51 -6.51
CA LYS A 64 15.45 0.20 -5.90
C LYS A 64 15.05 0.21 -4.44
N VAL A 65 14.44 -0.87 -3.98
CA VAL A 65 14.14 -1.11 -2.56
C VAL A 65 15.12 -2.15 -2.03
N LYS A 66 15.83 -1.80 -0.96
CA LYS A 66 16.84 -2.66 -0.32
C LYS A 66 16.45 -2.94 1.11
N LEU A 67 16.59 -4.18 1.53
CA LEU A 67 16.62 -4.53 2.95
C LEU A 67 17.97 -4.08 3.51
N MET A 68 17.93 -3.17 4.47
CA MET A 68 19.12 -2.64 5.13
C MET A 68 19.02 -2.87 6.63
N ARG A 69 20.13 -3.19 7.27
CA ARG A 69 20.23 -3.36 8.72
C ARG A 69 21.08 -2.26 9.33
N SER A 70 20.57 -1.62 10.38
CA SER A 70 21.34 -0.71 11.22
C SER A 70 22.47 -1.48 11.92
N ALA A 71 23.73 -1.09 11.70
CA ALA A 71 24.88 -1.72 12.36
C ALA A 71 24.83 -1.56 13.88
N LEU A 72 24.27 -0.43 14.35
CA LEU A 72 24.15 -0.07 15.75
C LEU A 72 23.00 -0.80 16.46
N THR A 73 21.78 -0.70 15.93
CA THR A 73 20.57 -1.23 16.59
C THR A 73 20.21 -2.66 16.15
N LYS A 74 20.84 -3.16 15.08
CA LYS A 74 20.50 -4.43 14.40
C LYS A 74 19.08 -4.49 13.82
N GLU A 75 18.33 -3.39 13.87
CA GLU A 75 17.00 -3.25 13.30
C GLU A 75 17.04 -3.24 11.77
N GLN A 76 16.03 -3.84 11.14
CA GLN A 76 15.88 -3.96 9.69
C GLN A 76 14.90 -2.93 9.13
N PHE A 77 15.24 -2.40 7.96
CA PHE A 77 14.46 -1.39 7.25
C PHE A 77 14.33 -1.75 5.77
N ALA A 78 13.16 -1.47 5.21
CA ALA A 78 12.98 -1.44 3.75
C ALA A 78 13.32 -0.04 3.25
N VAL A 79 14.44 0.12 2.55
CA VAL A 79 14.95 1.41 2.12
C VAL A 79 14.72 1.61 0.62
N LYS A 80 13.82 2.53 0.27
CA LYS A 80 13.57 2.92 -1.13
C LYS A 80 14.56 4.01 -1.54
N ILE A 81 15.33 3.72 -2.59
CA ILE A 81 16.42 4.56 -3.10
C ILE A 81 16.01 5.10 -4.47
N ILE A 82 15.88 6.42 -4.56
CA ILE A 82 15.39 7.14 -5.75
C ILE A 82 16.48 8.08 -6.24
N LYS A 83 16.82 8.04 -7.54
CA LYS A 83 17.83 8.90 -8.13
C LYS A 83 17.32 10.33 -8.34
N ARG A 84 18.15 11.34 -8.06
CA ARG A 84 17.85 12.76 -8.25
C ARG A 84 18.34 13.25 -9.60
N TYR A 85 17.49 13.99 -10.30
CA TYR A 85 17.82 14.71 -11.53
C TYR A 85 17.05 16.05 -11.59
N PRO A 86 17.69 17.19 -11.89
CA PRO A 86 19.00 17.67 -11.47
C PRO A 86 18.99 18.09 -9.97
N PRO A 87 20.13 18.48 -9.35
CA PRO A 87 20.17 18.95 -7.97
C PRO A 87 19.46 20.31 -7.82
N HIS A 88 18.14 20.32 -7.71
CA HIS A 88 17.40 21.51 -7.34
C HIS A 88 17.79 21.95 -5.92
N LYS A 89 18.04 23.25 -5.73
CA LYS A 89 18.51 23.88 -4.47
C LYS A 89 17.54 23.76 -3.28
N HIS A 90 16.30 23.33 -3.50
CA HIS A 90 15.27 23.27 -2.46
C HIS A 90 14.70 21.86 -2.24
N HIS A 91 15.39 21.06 -1.43
CA HIS A 91 14.97 19.71 -1.03
C HIS A 91 13.55 19.66 -0.43
N ARG A 92 13.07 20.76 0.20
CA ARG A 92 11.71 20.85 0.79
C ARG A 92 10.59 20.98 -0.25
N GLN A 93 10.91 21.33 -1.49
CA GLN A 93 9.92 21.49 -2.57
C GLN A 93 9.76 20.23 -3.42
N HIS A 94 10.63 19.23 -3.26
CA HIS A 94 10.53 17.98 -4.01
C HIS A 94 9.22 17.25 -3.68
N ALA A 95 8.54 16.73 -4.71
CA ALA A 95 7.25 16.06 -4.55
C ALA A 95 7.34 14.92 -3.52
N GLU A 96 8.37 14.07 -3.63
CA GLU A 96 8.63 12.98 -2.68
C GLU A 96 8.79 13.43 -1.22
N TYR A 97 9.44 14.57 -0.95
CA TYR A 97 9.56 15.10 0.41
C TYR A 97 8.22 15.57 0.96
N ARG A 98 7.40 16.25 0.14
CA ARG A 98 6.05 16.69 0.54
C ARG A 98 5.13 15.49 0.81
N LYS A 99 5.23 14.43 0.00
CA LYS A 99 4.52 13.16 0.18
C LYS A 99 4.92 12.47 1.49
N ALA A 100 6.23 12.24 1.68
CA ALA A 100 6.80 11.64 2.88
C ALA A 100 6.33 12.36 4.17
N LYS A 101 6.40 13.69 4.18
CA LYS A 101 6.00 14.52 5.33
C LYS A 101 4.48 14.49 5.63
N THR A 102 3.64 14.25 4.62
CA THR A 102 2.19 14.26 4.82
C THR A 102 1.69 12.95 5.41
N LEU A 103 2.29 11.83 5.01
CA LEU A 103 2.02 10.50 5.57
C LEU A 103 2.67 10.30 6.95
N ASP A 104 3.86 10.87 7.19
CA ASP A 104 4.58 10.83 8.47
C ASP A 104 3.79 11.39 9.67
N ARG A 105 2.86 12.31 9.44
CA ARG A 105 2.08 12.91 10.54
C ARG A 105 1.01 12.00 11.13
N ARG A 106 0.68 10.85 10.53
CA ARG A 106 -0.50 10.07 10.92
C ARG A 106 -0.28 8.56 10.75
N ILE A 107 -0.29 7.86 11.88
CA ILE A 107 -0.16 6.40 11.96
C ILE A 107 -1.51 5.78 11.56
N HIS A 108 -1.55 5.04 10.45
CA HIS A 108 -2.65 4.15 10.11
C HIS A 108 -2.18 2.69 10.24
N PRO A 109 -2.91 1.78 10.90
CA PRO A 109 -2.43 0.42 11.22
C PRO A 109 -2.08 -0.43 9.98
N HIS A 110 -2.62 -0.08 8.81
CA HIS A 110 -2.44 -0.77 7.54
C HIS A 110 -1.54 -0.01 6.54
N ILE A 111 -0.88 1.08 6.96
CA ILE A 111 0.13 1.78 6.16
C ILE A 111 1.50 1.49 6.76
N VAL A 112 2.48 1.11 5.94
CA VAL A 112 3.85 0.93 6.42
C VAL A 112 4.42 2.25 6.94
N GLU A 113 4.98 2.23 8.15
CA GLU A 113 5.53 3.43 8.78
C GLU A 113 6.81 3.87 8.07
N LEU A 114 6.91 5.16 7.75
CA LEU A 114 8.15 5.79 7.28
C LEU A 114 8.93 6.31 8.50
N HIS A 115 10.02 5.65 8.84
CA HIS A 115 10.86 5.97 10.01
C HIS A 115 11.81 7.14 9.75
N ASP A 116 12.35 7.26 8.53
CA ASP A 116 13.32 8.30 8.19
C ASP A 116 13.30 8.68 6.70
N PHE A 117 13.72 9.90 6.40
CA PHE A 117 13.90 10.39 5.05
C PHE A 117 15.23 11.13 4.93
N ARG A 118 16.11 10.64 4.06
CA ARG A 118 17.43 11.22 3.85
C ARG A 118 17.66 11.63 2.43
N VAL A 119 18.47 12.68 2.30
CA VAL A 119 18.81 13.31 1.04
C VAL A 119 20.32 13.32 0.92
N THR A 120 20.83 12.79 -0.18
CA THR A 120 22.21 13.01 -0.65
C THR A 120 22.16 13.82 -1.94
N ASP A 121 23.30 14.29 -2.43
CA ASP A 121 23.36 15.05 -3.69
C ASP A 121 22.78 14.29 -4.88
N THR A 122 22.83 12.96 -4.83
CA THR A 122 22.46 12.09 -5.95
C THR A 122 21.18 11.29 -5.73
N HIS A 123 20.74 11.08 -4.48
CA HIS A 123 19.63 10.17 -4.19
C HIS A 123 18.77 10.63 -3.00
N PHE A 124 17.52 10.15 -2.99
CA PHE A 124 16.67 10.09 -1.81
C PHE A 124 16.68 8.68 -1.22
N TYR A 125 16.63 8.59 0.11
CA TYR A 125 16.54 7.35 0.87
C TYR A 125 15.34 7.44 1.81
N LEU A 126 14.33 6.61 1.57
CA LEU A 126 13.13 6.52 2.41
C LEU A 126 13.22 5.24 3.23
N PHE A 127 13.33 5.35 4.55
CA PHE A 127 13.44 4.22 5.48
C PHE A 127 12.06 3.83 5.98
N TYR A 128 11.53 2.73 5.47
CA TYR A 128 10.26 2.17 5.94
C TYR A 128 10.49 1.03 6.94
N ALA A 129 9.51 0.82 7.82
CA ALA A 129 9.42 -0.38 8.63
C ALA A 129 9.49 -1.62 7.72
N TYR A 130 10.39 -2.56 8.03
CA TYR A 130 10.44 -3.81 7.29
C TYR A 130 9.29 -4.73 7.74
N VAL A 131 8.44 -5.13 6.80
CA VAL A 131 7.35 -6.09 7.04
C VAL A 131 7.89 -7.49 6.75
N CYS A 132 8.02 -8.32 7.79
CA CYS A 132 8.50 -9.69 7.65
C CYS A 132 7.34 -10.63 7.32
N GLY A 133 6.84 -10.56 6.08
CA GLY A 133 5.68 -11.32 5.62
C GLY A 133 5.79 -11.75 4.17
N THR A 134 4.76 -12.43 3.67
CA THR A 134 4.61 -12.68 2.23
C THR A 134 3.85 -11.53 1.58
N THR A 135 4.11 -11.29 0.30
CA THR A 135 3.30 -10.32 -0.46
C THR A 135 1.89 -10.85 -0.67
N LEU A 136 0.93 -9.95 -0.92
CA LEU A 136 -0.42 -10.37 -1.28
C LEU A 136 -0.42 -11.13 -2.62
N ALA A 137 0.48 -10.75 -3.55
CA ALA A 137 0.68 -11.47 -4.80
C ALA A 137 1.08 -12.94 -4.59
N GLU A 138 2.05 -13.20 -3.70
CA GLU A 138 2.46 -14.57 -3.33
C GLU A 138 1.34 -15.36 -2.68
N ARG A 139 0.52 -14.71 -1.85
CA ARG A 139 -0.61 -15.36 -1.16
C ARG A 139 -1.77 -15.69 -2.10
N VAL A 140 -2.08 -14.79 -3.03
CA VAL A 140 -3.14 -15.01 -4.05
C VAL A 140 -2.73 -16.09 -5.05
N GLY A 141 -1.48 -16.04 -5.53
CA GLY A 141 -0.98 -16.97 -6.54
C GLY A 141 -1.90 -17.10 -7.76
N HIS A 142 -1.94 -18.28 -8.38
CA HIS A 142 -2.87 -18.57 -9.49
C HIS A 142 -4.25 -19.07 -9.03
N GLY A 143 -4.39 -19.44 -7.76
CA GLY A 143 -5.62 -20.05 -7.25
C GLY A 143 -6.65 -19.07 -6.71
N GLY A 144 -6.27 -17.80 -6.53
CA GLY A 144 -7.09 -16.85 -5.79
C GLY A 144 -7.13 -17.17 -4.29
N LEU A 145 -7.92 -16.39 -3.58
CA LEU A 145 -8.25 -16.56 -2.17
C LEU A 145 -9.70 -16.97 -2.03
N GLU A 146 -10.01 -17.68 -0.96
CA GLU A 146 -11.39 -17.86 -0.55
C GLU A 146 -12.05 -16.50 -0.31
N GLU A 147 -13.33 -16.40 -0.65
CA GLU A 147 -14.05 -15.13 -0.63
C GLU A 147 -14.03 -14.43 0.75
N ASN A 148 -14.07 -15.22 1.84
CA ASN A 148 -14.01 -14.69 3.20
C ASN A 148 -12.63 -14.11 3.56
N ASP A 149 -11.55 -14.77 3.13
CA ASP A 149 -10.17 -14.29 3.29
C ASP A 149 -9.98 -13.01 2.45
N ALA A 150 -10.44 -13.06 1.19
CA ALA A 150 -10.39 -11.92 0.29
C ALA A 150 -11.13 -10.71 0.86
N ARG A 151 -12.33 -10.90 1.44
CA ARG A 151 -13.11 -9.85 2.11
C ARG A 151 -12.34 -9.19 3.24
N SER A 152 -11.73 -9.99 4.11
CA SER A 152 -10.99 -9.48 5.27
C SER A 152 -9.79 -8.63 4.85
N VAL A 153 -9.04 -9.08 3.85
CA VAL A 153 -7.89 -8.34 3.30
C VAL A 153 -8.37 -7.10 2.54
N PHE A 154 -9.38 -7.24 1.68
CA PHE A 154 -9.89 -6.15 0.85
C PHE A 154 -10.47 -5.02 1.70
N LYS A 155 -11.20 -5.35 2.78
CA LYS A 155 -11.72 -4.36 3.73
C LYS A 155 -10.63 -3.46 4.28
N ALA A 156 -9.55 -4.06 4.79
CA ALA A 156 -8.44 -3.29 5.34
C ALA A 156 -7.73 -2.43 4.28
N VAL A 157 -7.59 -2.93 3.05
CA VAL A 157 -7.05 -2.14 1.92
C VAL A 157 -7.99 -0.97 1.57
N ALA A 158 -9.28 -1.24 1.41
CA ALA A 158 -10.31 -0.26 1.08
C ALA A 158 -10.41 0.85 2.14
N GLU A 159 -10.44 0.48 3.42
CA GLU A 159 -10.44 1.44 4.55
C GLU A 159 -9.19 2.33 4.53
N THR A 160 -8.04 1.75 4.20
CA THR A 160 -6.79 2.51 4.09
C THR A 160 -6.81 3.51 2.93
N ILE A 161 -7.32 3.10 1.76
CA ILE A 161 -7.44 4.00 0.60
C ILE A 161 -8.46 5.10 0.88
N HIS A 162 -9.59 4.77 1.48
CA HIS A 162 -10.57 5.76 1.91
C HIS A 162 -9.97 6.77 2.89
N PHE A 163 -9.22 6.30 3.88
CA PHE A 163 -8.47 7.16 4.79
C PHE A 163 -7.55 8.11 4.02
N CYS A 164 -6.80 7.63 3.02
CA CYS A 164 -5.98 8.49 2.16
C CYS A 164 -6.81 9.56 1.43
N HIS A 165 -7.95 9.17 0.85
CA HIS A 165 -8.84 10.10 0.13
C HIS A 165 -9.38 11.21 1.03
N GLN A 166 -9.72 10.90 2.29
CA GLN A 166 -10.17 11.90 3.28
C GLN A 166 -9.11 12.98 3.57
N TYR A 167 -7.84 12.69 3.30
CA TYR A 167 -6.73 13.63 3.44
C TYR A 167 -6.19 14.12 2.09
N SER A 168 -7.03 14.10 1.05
CA SER A 168 -6.66 14.62 -0.26
C SER A 168 -5.47 13.88 -0.89
N VAL A 169 -5.24 12.60 -0.56
CA VAL A 169 -4.19 11.75 -1.13
C VAL A 169 -4.81 10.64 -1.96
N ILE A 170 -4.42 10.52 -3.24
CA ILE A 170 -4.78 9.40 -4.12
C ILE A 170 -3.56 8.51 -4.29
N HIS A 171 -3.76 7.20 -4.30
CA HIS A 171 -2.68 6.22 -4.32
C HIS A 171 -2.07 6.04 -5.73
N ARG A 172 -2.90 5.84 -6.76
CA ARG A 172 -2.54 5.70 -8.19
C ARG A 172 -1.63 4.52 -8.59
N ASP A 173 -1.21 3.67 -7.65
CA ASP A 173 -0.51 2.40 -7.94
C ASP A 173 -0.99 1.26 -7.02
N ILE A 174 -2.31 1.11 -6.92
CA ILE A 174 -2.91 0.00 -6.18
C ILE A 174 -2.67 -1.29 -6.96
N LYS A 175 -1.95 -2.23 -6.35
CA LYS A 175 -1.65 -3.55 -6.90
C LYS A 175 -1.25 -4.54 -5.81
N LEU A 176 -1.28 -5.83 -6.13
CA LEU A 176 -0.99 -6.92 -5.18
C LEU A 176 0.43 -6.84 -4.61
N GLU A 177 1.39 -6.44 -5.44
CA GLU A 177 2.81 -6.33 -5.11
C GLU A 177 3.09 -5.18 -4.13
N ASN A 178 2.17 -4.24 -4.00
CA ASN A 178 2.26 -3.11 -3.08
C ASN A 178 1.54 -3.37 -1.75
N SER A 179 1.21 -4.63 -1.45
CA SER A 179 0.62 -5.06 -0.17
C SER A 179 1.37 -6.25 0.42
N ALA A 180 1.70 -6.19 1.71
CA ALA A 180 2.36 -7.28 2.46
C ALA A 180 1.48 -7.78 3.61
N LEU A 181 1.58 -9.07 3.92
CA LEU A 181 0.81 -9.74 4.99
C LEU A 181 1.74 -10.16 6.14
N ASP A 182 1.59 -9.53 7.30
CA ASP A 182 2.30 -9.86 8.56
C ASP A 182 1.26 -9.96 9.69
N GLY A 183 0.46 -11.03 9.65
CA GLY A 183 -0.77 -11.18 10.45
C GLY A 183 -1.92 -10.25 10.05
N ARG A 184 -1.62 -9.07 9.49
CA ARG A 184 -2.55 -8.11 8.89
C ARG A 184 -1.96 -7.58 7.57
N VAL A 185 -2.82 -7.09 6.68
CA VAL A 185 -2.38 -6.42 5.44
C VAL A 185 -1.76 -5.06 5.76
N LYS A 186 -0.65 -4.74 5.09
CA LYS A 186 0.02 -3.44 5.12
C LYS A 186 0.30 -2.99 3.70
N LEU A 187 -0.14 -1.79 3.33
CA LEU A 187 0.23 -1.13 2.08
C LEU A 187 1.67 -0.63 2.20
N ILE A 188 2.51 -1.04 1.25
CA ILE A 188 3.98 -0.88 1.31
C ILE A 188 4.55 0.12 0.31
N ASP A 189 3.78 0.68 -0.63
CA ASP A 189 4.33 1.66 -1.59
C ASP A 189 3.33 2.76 -2.02
N PHE A 190 3.61 4.00 -1.58
CA PHE A 190 2.91 5.22 -2.01
C PHE A 190 3.69 6.01 -3.07
N GLY A 191 4.62 5.37 -3.79
CA GLY A 191 5.57 6.03 -4.70
C GLY A 191 4.93 6.80 -5.86
N LEU A 192 3.67 6.51 -6.19
CA LEU A 192 2.90 7.21 -7.21
C LEU A 192 1.78 8.11 -6.65
N ALA A 193 1.65 8.20 -5.33
CA ALA A 193 0.59 8.96 -4.71
C ALA A 193 0.69 10.46 -5.05
N ASN A 194 -0.47 11.13 -5.17
CA ASN A 194 -0.56 12.57 -5.42
C ASN A 194 -1.60 13.23 -4.54
N PHE A 195 -1.50 14.55 -4.45
CA PHE A 195 -2.53 15.37 -3.83
C PHE A 195 -3.63 15.72 -4.83
N PHE A 196 -4.88 15.68 -4.38
CA PHE A 196 -6.01 16.26 -5.10
C PHE A 196 -6.75 17.24 -4.20
N ASP A 197 -7.24 18.32 -4.77
CA ASP A 197 -8.01 19.35 -4.07
C ASP A 197 -9.53 19.23 -4.36
N GLY A 198 -9.95 18.20 -5.10
CA GLY A 198 -11.34 17.96 -5.49
C GLY A 198 -11.87 18.88 -6.60
N HIS A 199 -11.05 19.81 -7.10
CA HIS A 199 -11.45 20.82 -8.09
C HIS A 199 -10.52 20.86 -9.31
N SER A 200 -9.25 20.52 -9.12
CA SER A 200 -8.22 20.46 -10.14
C SER A 200 -8.15 19.06 -10.74
N LEU A 201 -8.15 19.01 -12.06
CA LEU A 201 -8.01 17.77 -12.81
C LEU A 201 -6.52 17.40 -12.96
N MET A 202 -6.22 16.11 -12.88
CA MET A 202 -4.92 15.55 -13.22
C MET A 202 -4.94 14.96 -14.62
N ASP A 203 -3.80 14.99 -15.32
CA ASP A 203 -3.64 14.51 -16.71
C ASP A 203 -2.47 13.51 -16.87
N THR A 204 -1.80 13.14 -15.77
CA THR A 204 -0.58 12.34 -15.82
C THR A 204 -0.89 10.84 -15.92
N PHE A 205 -0.35 10.19 -16.95
CA PHE A 205 -0.36 8.73 -17.08
C PHE A 205 0.57 8.08 -16.05
N CYS A 206 0.01 7.33 -15.09
CA CYS A 206 0.76 6.63 -14.06
C CYS A 206 -0.02 5.42 -13.53
N GLY A 207 0.71 4.40 -13.07
CA GLY A 207 0.14 3.14 -12.56
C GLY A 207 0.65 1.91 -13.33
N SER A 208 0.30 0.73 -12.83
CA SER A 208 0.58 -0.53 -13.51
C SER A 208 -0.55 -0.81 -14.51
N LEU A 209 -0.20 -1.02 -15.80
CA LEU A 209 -1.15 -1.10 -16.91
C LEU A 209 -2.42 -1.94 -16.64
N PRO A 210 -2.34 -3.16 -16.06
CA PRO A 210 -3.51 -3.99 -15.80
C PRO A 210 -4.53 -3.39 -14.80
N TYR A 211 -4.11 -2.47 -13.94
CA TYR A 211 -4.94 -1.83 -12.91
C TYR A 211 -5.47 -0.45 -13.34
N THR A 212 -5.14 -0.02 -14.56
CA THR A 212 -5.38 1.35 -15.04
C THR A 212 -6.84 1.54 -15.46
N ALA A 213 -7.47 2.62 -15.00
CA ALA A 213 -8.85 2.95 -15.33
C ALA A 213 -9.01 3.42 -16.80
N PRO A 214 -10.20 3.25 -17.42
CA PRO A 214 -10.43 3.60 -18.82
C PRO A 214 -10.14 5.07 -19.16
N GLU A 215 -10.50 6.00 -18.27
CA GLU A 215 -10.22 7.42 -18.43
C GLU A 215 -8.72 7.75 -18.48
N ILE A 216 -7.88 7.03 -17.71
CA ILE A 216 -6.43 7.20 -17.75
C ILE A 216 -5.86 6.67 -19.07
N LEU A 217 -6.37 5.54 -19.56
CA LEU A 217 -5.97 4.98 -20.85
C LEU A 217 -6.36 5.88 -22.04
N ARG A 218 -7.43 6.67 -21.90
CA ARG A 218 -7.87 7.67 -22.89
C ARG A 218 -7.08 8.98 -22.80
N GLY A 219 -6.34 9.19 -21.71
CA GLY A 219 -5.66 10.46 -21.43
C GLY A 219 -6.61 11.56 -20.97
N ASP A 220 -7.79 11.18 -20.45
CA ASP A 220 -8.75 12.12 -19.92
C ASP A 220 -8.26 12.74 -18.61
N ALA A 221 -8.72 13.96 -18.39
CA ALA A 221 -8.59 14.65 -17.14
C ALA A 221 -9.49 14.01 -16.05
N TYR A 222 -8.95 13.77 -14.86
CA TYR A 222 -9.64 13.06 -13.77
C TYR A 222 -9.46 13.75 -12.40
N VAL A 223 -10.37 13.52 -11.45
CA VAL A 223 -10.32 14.09 -10.10
C VAL A 223 -9.47 13.22 -9.18
N GLY A 224 -9.58 11.90 -9.30
CA GLY A 224 -8.69 10.95 -8.64
C GLY A 224 -9.32 9.75 -7.93
N PRO A 225 -10.16 9.96 -6.90
CA PRO A 225 -10.69 8.86 -6.08
C PRO A 225 -11.36 7.74 -6.89
N GLU A 226 -12.05 8.10 -7.98
CA GLU A 226 -12.69 7.20 -8.91
C GLU A 226 -11.72 6.23 -9.60
N VAL A 227 -10.48 6.67 -9.86
CA VAL A 227 -9.43 5.84 -10.49
C VAL A 227 -8.94 4.79 -9.49
N ASP A 228 -8.75 5.17 -8.22
CA ASP A 228 -8.39 4.22 -7.16
C ASP A 228 -9.51 3.18 -6.95
N VAL A 229 -10.79 3.55 -7.05
CA VAL A 229 -11.91 2.59 -6.98
C VAL A 229 -11.85 1.56 -8.10
N TRP A 230 -11.53 1.97 -9.33
CA TRP A 230 -11.34 1.02 -10.44
C TRP A 230 -10.20 0.06 -10.13
N SER A 231 -9.04 0.57 -9.71
CA SER A 231 -7.88 -0.26 -9.37
C SER A 231 -8.18 -1.21 -8.20
N LEU A 232 -8.99 -0.80 -7.22
CA LEU A 232 -9.50 -1.67 -6.15
C LEU A 232 -10.43 -2.76 -6.69
N GLY A 233 -11.26 -2.46 -7.69
CA GLY A 233 -12.11 -3.46 -8.35
C GLY A 233 -11.28 -4.53 -9.05
N VAL A 234 -10.23 -4.12 -9.78
CA VAL A 234 -9.27 -5.04 -10.39
C VAL A 234 -8.55 -5.85 -9.32
N LEU A 235 -8.08 -5.21 -8.24
CA LEU A 235 -7.44 -5.88 -7.11
C LEU A 235 -8.34 -6.97 -6.51
N LEU A 236 -9.59 -6.63 -6.19
CA LEU A 236 -10.56 -7.57 -5.61
C LEU A 236 -10.81 -8.75 -6.55
N TYR A 237 -10.99 -8.49 -7.85
CA TYR A 237 -11.17 -9.53 -8.85
C TYR A 237 -9.98 -10.50 -8.88
N VAL A 238 -8.75 -9.98 -8.92
CA VAL A 238 -7.55 -10.82 -8.93
C VAL A 238 -7.41 -11.58 -7.59
N MET A 239 -7.74 -10.95 -6.47
CA MET A 239 -7.69 -11.62 -5.17
C MET A 239 -8.59 -12.85 -5.12
N VAL A 240 -9.79 -12.81 -5.69
CA VAL A 240 -10.74 -13.94 -5.64
C VAL A 240 -10.55 -14.94 -6.77
N THR A 241 -9.98 -14.54 -7.91
CA THR A 241 -9.84 -15.42 -9.09
C THR A 241 -8.42 -15.91 -9.37
N GLY A 242 -7.39 -15.20 -8.88
CA GLY A 242 -6.01 -15.39 -9.30
C GLY A 242 -5.69 -14.87 -10.71
N HIS A 243 -6.66 -14.24 -11.38
CA HIS A 243 -6.56 -13.79 -12.76
C HIS A 243 -7.01 -12.34 -12.92
N PHE A 244 -6.52 -11.65 -13.94
CA PHE A 244 -6.97 -10.29 -14.21
C PHE A 244 -8.34 -10.28 -14.92
N PRO A 245 -9.23 -9.32 -14.60
CA PRO A 245 -10.50 -9.17 -15.31
C PRO A 245 -10.28 -8.74 -16.78
N PHE A 246 -9.20 -8.00 -17.02
CA PHE A 246 -8.74 -7.56 -18.32
C PHE A 246 -7.26 -7.92 -18.47
N GLU A 247 -6.90 -8.55 -19.57
CA GLU A 247 -5.50 -8.85 -19.90
C GLU A 247 -4.76 -7.59 -20.41
N ASP A 248 -3.58 -7.76 -21.02
CA ASP A 248 -2.71 -6.65 -21.45
C ASP A 248 -3.47 -5.59 -22.29
N PRO A 249 -3.62 -4.35 -21.80
CA PRO A 249 -4.33 -3.27 -22.49
C PRO A 249 -3.62 -2.80 -23.76
N ALA A 250 -2.37 -3.18 -24.00
CA ALA A 250 -1.68 -2.91 -25.27
C ALA A 250 -2.32 -3.67 -26.44
N GLN A 251 -3.07 -4.74 -26.16
CA GLN A 251 -3.82 -5.47 -27.19
C GLN A 251 -5.17 -4.77 -27.44
N PRO A 252 -5.50 -4.43 -28.70
CA PRO A 252 -6.73 -3.69 -29.04
C PRO A 252 -8.01 -4.32 -28.47
N ARG A 253 -8.10 -5.66 -28.51
CA ARG A 253 -9.25 -6.38 -27.97
C ARG A 253 -9.43 -6.18 -26.46
N ASN A 254 -8.34 -6.15 -25.70
CA ASN A 254 -8.40 -5.94 -24.25
C ASN A 254 -8.72 -4.48 -23.93
N TYR A 255 -8.18 -3.55 -24.71
CA TYR A 255 -8.55 -2.14 -24.64
C TYR A 255 -10.06 -1.95 -24.83
N ASP A 256 -10.64 -2.53 -25.88
CA ASP A 256 -12.08 -2.44 -26.15
C ASP A 256 -12.93 -3.03 -25.00
N ARG A 257 -12.48 -4.15 -24.42
CA ARG A 257 -13.13 -4.75 -23.25
C ARG A 257 -13.06 -3.86 -22.00
N ILE A 258 -11.91 -3.22 -21.75
CA ILE A 258 -11.76 -2.25 -20.66
C ILE A 258 -12.71 -1.07 -20.85
N MET A 259 -12.78 -0.52 -22.07
CA MET A 259 -13.69 0.58 -22.40
C MET A 259 -15.17 0.20 -22.26
N ALA A 260 -15.51 -1.06 -22.56
CA ALA A 260 -16.86 -1.58 -22.42
C ALA A 260 -17.19 -2.07 -21.00
N GLY A 261 -16.20 -2.24 -20.12
CA GLY A 261 -16.40 -2.90 -18.83
C GLY A 261 -16.75 -4.39 -18.97
N ASP A 262 -16.30 -5.03 -20.04
CA ASP A 262 -16.64 -6.41 -20.40
C ASP A 262 -15.64 -7.41 -19.80
N PHE A 263 -15.94 -7.88 -18.59
CA PHE A 263 -15.18 -8.91 -17.88
C PHE A 263 -16.08 -10.08 -17.45
N SER A 264 -15.46 -11.25 -17.26
CA SER A 264 -16.20 -12.47 -16.92
C SER A 264 -16.42 -12.59 -15.42
N LEU A 265 -17.65 -12.89 -15.00
CA LEU A 265 -17.97 -13.30 -13.64
C LEU A 265 -18.08 -14.82 -13.56
N TYR A 266 -17.67 -15.40 -12.44
CA TYR A 266 -17.72 -16.85 -12.24
C TYR A 266 -18.82 -17.21 -11.24
N GLY A 267 -19.53 -18.32 -11.50
CA GLY A 267 -20.61 -18.80 -10.64
C GLY A 267 -20.19 -19.21 -9.23
N SER A 268 -18.89 -19.36 -8.99
CA SER A 268 -18.30 -19.58 -7.66
C SER A 268 -18.32 -18.33 -6.77
N MET A 269 -18.46 -17.13 -7.34
CA MET A 269 -18.55 -15.88 -6.59
C MET A 269 -19.95 -15.69 -6.02
N SER A 270 -20.05 -15.18 -4.79
CA SER A 270 -21.35 -14.79 -4.25
C SER A 270 -21.98 -13.66 -5.07
N ARG A 271 -23.32 -13.62 -5.09
CA ARG A 271 -24.06 -12.55 -5.79
C ARG A 271 -23.68 -11.14 -5.29
N PRO A 272 -23.55 -10.88 -3.96
CA PRO A 272 -23.04 -9.60 -3.48
C PRO A 272 -21.67 -9.20 -4.02
N LEU A 273 -20.73 -10.16 -4.13
CA LEU A 273 -19.41 -9.91 -4.71
C LEU A 273 -19.51 -9.51 -6.18
N GLN A 274 -20.29 -10.26 -6.96
CA GLN A 274 -20.50 -9.98 -8.38
C GLN A 274 -21.08 -8.58 -8.58
N GLU A 275 -22.10 -8.21 -7.80
CA GLU A 275 -22.73 -6.89 -7.84
C GLU A 275 -21.76 -5.77 -7.47
N LEU A 276 -20.90 -5.97 -6.46
CA LEU A 276 -19.86 -5.02 -6.10
C LEU A 276 -18.82 -4.85 -7.23
N LEU A 277 -18.32 -5.95 -7.79
CA LEU A 277 -17.33 -5.93 -8.88
C LEU A 277 -17.84 -5.17 -10.11
N VAL A 278 -19.09 -5.40 -10.52
CA VAL A 278 -19.72 -4.68 -11.65
C VAL A 278 -19.77 -3.17 -11.38
N ARG A 279 -20.11 -2.77 -10.16
CA ARG A 279 -20.21 -1.35 -9.79
C ARG A 279 -18.83 -0.67 -9.68
N MET A 280 -17.80 -1.40 -9.26
CA MET A 280 -16.42 -0.90 -9.17
C MET A 280 -15.74 -0.81 -10.54
N LEU A 281 -16.00 -1.78 -11.42
CA LEU A 281 -15.47 -1.86 -12.79
C LEU A 281 -16.43 -1.22 -13.82
N GLU A 282 -17.23 -0.24 -13.39
CA GLU A 282 -18.04 0.58 -14.28
C GLU A 282 -17.12 1.58 -15.03
N PRO A 283 -17.11 1.55 -16.39
CA PRO A 283 -16.19 2.38 -17.17
C PRO A 283 -16.44 3.87 -17.04
N SER A 284 -17.71 4.29 -16.89
CA SER A 284 -18.03 5.70 -16.69
C SER A 284 -17.70 6.14 -15.27
N PRO A 285 -16.76 7.08 -15.06
CA PRO A 285 -16.38 7.50 -13.71
C PRO A 285 -17.55 8.09 -12.91
N GLN A 286 -18.52 8.71 -13.58
CA GLN A 286 -19.70 9.31 -12.96
C GLN A 286 -20.73 8.28 -12.48
N ARG A 287 -20.74 7.09 -13.09
CA ARG A 287 -21.61 5.97 -12.68
C ARG A 287 -20.91 4.99 -11.75
N ARG A 288 -19.58 5.03 -11.71
CA ARG A 288 -18.75 4.18 -10.85
C ARG A 288 -19.10 4.43 -9.39
N ILE A 289 -19.19 3.35 -8.62
CA ILE A 289 -19.47 3.40 -7.19
C ILE A 289 -18.47 4.29 -6.45
N SER A 290 -18.94 5.07 -5.47
CA SER A 290 -18.04 5.89 -4.66
C SER A 290 -17.27 5.03 -3.65
N MET A 291 -16.11 5.51 -3.21
CA MET A 291 -15.32 4.82 -2.17
C MET A 291 -16.13 4.60 -0.87
N LEU A 292 -17.00 5.56 -0.52
CA LEU A 292 -17.88 5.43 0.65
C LEU A 292 -18.90 4.30 0.47
N ASP A 293 -19.52 4.23 -0.71
CA ASP A 293 -20.51 3.19 -1.04
C ASP A 293 -19.86 1.81 -1.17
N VAL A 294 -18.58 1.73 -1.55
CA VAL A 294 -17.79 0.48 -1.49
C VAL A 294 -17.74 0.00 -0.05
N LEU A 295 -17.31 0.85 0.90
CA LEU A 295 -17.18 0.49 2.32
C LEU A 295 -18.51 0.12 2.99
N GLN A 296 -19.63 0.62 2.48
CA GLN A 296 -20.98 0.34 2.98
C GLN A 296 -21.68 -0.79 2.20
N ASN A 297 -21.01 -1.39 1.21
CA ASN A 297 -21.59 -2.44 0.41
C ASN A 297 -21.85 -3.69 1.26
N VAL A 298 -22.96 -4.38 1.00
CA VAL A 298 -23.37 -5.60 1.72
C VAL A 298 -22.37 -6.75 1.65
N TRP A 299 -21.47 -6.77 0.66
CA TRP A 299 -20.40 -7.75 0.62
C TRP A 299 -19.29 -7.50 1.64
N LEU A 300 -19.08 -6.26 2.11
CA LEU A 300 -18.04 -5.83 3.06
C LEU A 300 -18.51 -5.78 4.52
#